data_AF-F3FYR4-F1
#
_entry.id   AF-F3FYR4-F1
#
_cell.length_a   1.000
_cell.length_b   1.000
_cell.length_c   1.000
_cell.angle_alpha   90.00
_cell.angle_beta   90.00
_cell.angle_gamma   90.00
#
_symmetry.space_group_name_H-M   'P 1'
#
loop_
_entity.id
_entity.type
_entity.pdbx_description
1 polymer ?
#
loop_
_entity_poly.entity_id
_entity_poly.type
_entity_poly.pdbx_seq_one_letter_code
_entity_poly.pdbx_strand_id
1 'polypeptide(L)' 'HGQPVPIGVSGEIHIGGIGVARGYLNRPELTSERFLEDPFSTEPAARMY' A
#
# COMPACT_ATOMS: atom_id res chain seq x y z
N HIS A 1 0.98 1.24 11.98
CA HIS A 1 0.14 1.77 10.89
C HIS A 1 -0.34 0.60 10.04
N GLY A 2 -1.48 0.71 9.35
CA GLY A 2 -1.99 -0.37 8.48
C GLY A 2 -3.06 -1.29 9.07
N GLN A 3 -3.70 -0.91 10.18
CA GLN A 3 -4.91 -1.57 10.67
C GLN A 3 -6.14 -0.76 10.24
N PRO A 4 -7.25 -1.41 9.83
CA PRO A 4 -8.49 -0.70 9.51
C PRO A 4 -8.99 0.08 10.73
N VAL A 5 -9.41 1.31 10.50
CA VAL A 5 -10.11 2.11 11.52
C VAL A 5 -11.57 1.65 11.64
N PRO A 6 -12.20 1.81 12.82
CA PRO A 6 -13.63 1.56 12.95
C PRO A 6 -14.48 2.39 11.97
N ILE A 7 -15.67 1.90 11.66
CA ILE A 7 -16.61 2.60 10.78
C ILE A 7 -16.94 3.99 11.35
N GLY A 8 -16.83 5.02 10.51
CA GLY A 8 -17.13 6.41 10.88
C GLY A 8 -15.96 7.17 11.52
N VAL A 9 -14.82 6.52 11.76
CA VAL A 9 -13.60 7.16 12.26
C VAL A 9 -12.70 7.54 11.08
N SER A 10 -12.15 8.75 11.08
CA SER A 10 -11.19 9.19 10.07
C SER A 10 -9.89 8.37 10.14
N GLY A 11 -9.38 7.98 8.99
CA GLY A 11 -8.12 7.23 8.85
C GLY A 11 -7.34 7.62 7.61
N GLU A 12 -6.26 6.90 7.37
CA GLU A 12 -5.42 7.03 6.17
C GLU A 12 -5.98 6.15 5.04
N ILE A 13 -5.93 6.65 3.80
CA ILE A 13 -6.35 5.91 2.62
C ILE A 13 -5.11 5.22 2.02
N HIS A 14 -5.25 3.92 1.75
CA HIS A 14 -4.29 3.13 0.99
C HIS A 14 -5.02 2.47 -0.19
N ILE A 15 -4.37 2.39 -1.35
CA ILE A 15 -4.92 1.84 -2.59
C ILE A 15 -4.10 0.60 -3.00
N GLY A 16 -4.79 -0.53 -3.17
CA GLY A 16 -4.22 -1.79 -3.63
C GLY A 16 -4.67 -2.21 -5.05
N GLY A 17 -4.14 -3.34 -5.53
CA GLY A 17 -4.57 -3.99 -6.77
C GLY A 17 -3.77 -3.64 -8.04
N ILE A 18 -4.27 -4.07 -9.20
CA ILE A 18 -3.53 -4.06 -10.48
C ILE A 18 -3.08 -2.67 -10.96
N GLY A 19 -3.72 -1.60 -10.46
CA GLY A 19 -3.41 -0.22 -10.83
C GLY A 19 -2.24 0.38 -10.03
N VAL A 20 -1.76 -0.29 -8.99
CA VAL A 20 -0.63 0.17 -8.18
C VAL A 20 0.65 0.13 -9.02
N ALA A 21 1.37 1.24 -9.05
CA ALA A 21 2.59 1.36 -9.82
C ALA A 21 3.70 0.42 -9.30
N ARG A 22 4.71 0.17 -10.13
CA ARG A 22 5.88 -0.62 -9.71
C ARG A 22 6.73 0.07 -8.65
N GLY A 23 6.66 1.40 -8.60
CA GLY A 23 7.47 2.26 -7.76
C GLY A 23 7.82 3.56 -8.47
N TYR A 24 8.71 4.34 -7.85
CA TYR A 24 9.31 5.52 -8.44
C TYR A 24 10.57 5.14 -9.21
N LEU A 25 10.64 5.54 -10.49
CA LEU A 25 11.81 5.27 -11.34
C LEU A 25 13.07 5.89 -10.71
N ASN A 26 14.13 5.08 -10.58
CA ASN A 26 15.44 5.47 -10.00
C ASN A 26 15.35 6.00 -8.56
N ARG A 27 14.31 5.63 -7.80
CA ARG A 27 14.17 5.98 -6.38
C ARG A 27 13.73 4.76 -5.55
N PRO A 28 14.61 3.77 -5.37
CA PRO A 28 14.26 2.54 -4.66
C PRO A 28 13.93 2.79 -3.19
N GLU A 29 14.60 3.69 -2.50
CA GLU A 29 14.35 3.98 -1.08
C GLU A 29 12.94 4.55 -0.87
N LEU A 30 12.56 5.54 -1.70
CA LEU A 30 11.22 6.14 -1.65
C LEU A 30 10.13 5.15 -2.08
N THR A 31 10.46 4.22 -2.97
CA THR A 31 9.54 3.15 -3.37
C THR A 31 9.25 2.25 -2.18
N SER A 32 10.28 1.78 -1.47
CA SER A 32 10.13 0.93 -0.29
C SER A 32 9.37 1.61 0.85
N GLU A 33 9.46 2.94 0.96
CA GLU A 33 8.76 3.70 1.99
C GLU A 33 7.25 3.88 1.69
N ARG A 34 6.87 4.00 0.41
CA ARG A 34 5.49 4.34 0.02
C ARG A 34 4.70 3.19 -0.58
N PHE A 35 5.35 2.15 -1.06
CA PHE A 35 4.71 0.96 -1.61
C PHE A 35 4.83 -0.17 -0.59
N LEU A 36 3.87 -0.22 0.33
CA LEU A 36 3.85 -1.13 1.46
C LEU A 36 3.31 -2.50 1.06
N GLU A 37 3.65 -3.55 1.81
CA GLU A 37 3.03 -4.87 1.64
C GLU A 37 1.52 -4.78 1.92
N ASP A 38 0.70 -5.47 1.12
CA ASP A 38 -0.74 -5.54 1.30
C ASP A 38 -1.12 -6.75 2.18
N PRO A 39 -1.48 -6.55 3.46
CA PRO A 39 -1.84 -7.65 4.36
C PRO A 39 -3.24 -8.23 4.09
N PHE A 40 -4.02 -7.62 3.19
CA PHE A 40 -5.39 -8.03 2.87
C PHE A 40 -5.49 -8.84 1.59
N SER A 41 -4.43 -8.87 0.78
CA SER A 41 -4.35 -9.66 -0.45
C SER A 41 -3.72 -11.04 -0.20
N THR A 42 -4.19 -12.05 -0.93
CA THR A 42 -3.56 -13.38 -0.99
C THR A 42 -2.55 -13.52 -2.12
N GLU A 43 -2.41 -12.49 -2.97
CA GLU A 43 -1.44 -12.50 -4.07
C GLU A 43 -0.01 -12.26 -3.55
N PRO A 44 0.96 -13.09 -3.98
CA PRO A 44 2.36 -12.88 -3.61
C PRO A 44 2.86 -11.50 -4.05
N ALA A 45 3.56 -10.80 -3.15
CA ALA A 45 4.11 -9.47 -3.38
C ALA A 45 3.08 -8.38 -3.76
N ALA A 46 1.81 -8.58 -3.38
CA ALA A 46 0.81 -7.53 -3.44
C ALA A 46 1.25 -6.33 -2.59
N ARG A 47 1.01 -5.12 -3.11
CA ARG A 47 1.41 -3.87 -2.47
C ARG A 47 0.27 -2.87 -2.49
N MET A 48 0.29 -1.98 -1.50
CA MET A 48 -0.57 -0.81 -1.39
C MET A 48 0.25 0.48 -1.41
N TYR A 49 -0.35 1.56 -1.91
CA TYR A 49 0.18 2.92 -1.88
C TYR A 49 -0.75 3.85 -1.09
#